data_AF-X0PB93-F1
#
_entry.id   AF-X0PB93-F1
#
_cell.length_a   1.000
_cell.length_b   1.000
_cell.length_c   1.000
_cell.angle_alpha   90.00
_cell.angle_beta   90.00
_cell.angle_gamma   90.00
#
_symmetry.space_group_name_H-M   'P 1'
#
loop_
_entity.id
_entity.type
_entity.pdbx_description
1 polymer ?
#
loop_
_entity_poly.entity_id
_entity_poly.type
_entity_poly.pdbx_seq_one_letter_code
_entity_poly.pdbx_strand_id
1 'polypeptide(L)' 'MTGEVRRVTRIEQRVSEAQKLGFKRVLVPANNLQGWTPPKGIQVVASQP' A
#
# COMPACT_ATOMS: atom_id res chain seq x y z
N MET A 1 -20.30 2.26 -10.61
CA MET A 1 -18.98 2.18 -9.92
C MET A 1 -17.92 2.42 -10.98
N THR A 2 -17.08 3.44 -10.81
CA THR A 2 -16.14 3.94 -11.82
C THR A 2 -14.83 3.16 -11.93
N GLY A 3 -14.65 2.09 -11.15
CA GLY A 3 -13.42 1.27 -11.15
C GLY A 3 -12.25 1.86 -10.34
N GLU A 4 -12.40 3.09 -9.81
CA GLU A 4 -11.38 3.78 -9.03
C GLU A 4 -11.06 3.08 -7.69
N VAL A 5 -9.77 3.03 -7.34
CA VAL A 5 -9.29 2.52 -6.05
C VAL A 5 -9.24 3.65 -5.01
N ARG A 6 -10.11 3.58 -4.00
CA ARG A 6 -10.24 4.62 -2.96
C ARG A 6 -9.23 4.45 -1.82
N ARG A 7 -8.92 5.56 -1.13
CA ARG A 7 -8.04 5.59 0.04
C ARG A 7 -8.57 4.66 1.15
N VAL A 8 -7.64 4.01 1.85
CA VAL A 8 -7.91 3.23 3.05
C VAL A 8 -7.21 3.80 4.28
N THR A 9 -7.73 3.52 5.47
CA THR A 9 -7.13 3.94 6.74
C THR A 9 -6.02 2.97 7.17
N ARG A 10 -5.04 3.50 7.92
CA ARG A 10 -3.91 2.76 8.53
C ARG A 10 -3.10 1.94 7.53
N ILE A 11 -2.75 2.52 6.38
CA ILE A 11 -2.03 1.81 5.31
C ILE A 11 -0.67 1.29 5.76
N GLU A 12 0.05 2.05 6.59
CA GLU A 12 1.38 1.68 7.09
C GLU A 12 1.35 0.36 7.86
N GLN A 13 0.37 0.22 8.77
CA GLN A 13 0.16 -1.00 9.55
C GLN A 13 -0.17 -2.19 8.62
N ARG A 14 -1.05 -1.98 7.62
CA ARG A 14 -1.41 -3.04 6.67
C ARG A 14 -0.21 -3.54 5.85
N VAL A 15 0.64 -2.62 5.39
CA VAL A 15 1.85 -2.96 4.63
C VAL A 15 2.89 -3.63 5.54
N SER A 16 3.05 -3.17 6.79
CA SER A 16 3.93 -3.79 7.78
C SER A 16 3.54 -5.25 8.07
N GLU A 17 2.25 -5.53 8.26
CA GLU A 17 1.78 -6.91 8.46
C GLU A 17 1.98 -7.78 7.21
N ALA A 18 1.71 -7.25 6.00
CA ALA A 18 1.99 -7.96 4.76
C ALA A 18 3.48 -8.32 4.62
N GLN A 19 4.38 -7.41 5.01
CA GLN A 19 5.81 -7.69 5.02
C GLN A 19 6.17 -8.81 6.01
N LYS A 20 5.64 -8.78 7.24
CA LYS A 20 5.88 -9.82 8.25
C LYS A 20 5.43 -11.21 7.79
N LEU A 21 4.35 -11.26 7.02
CA LEU A 21 3.82 -12.49 6.43
C LEU A 21 4.62 -12.97 5.19
N GLY A 22 5.67 -12.24 4.79
CA GLY A 22 6.55 -12.63 3.69
C GLY A 22 6.07 -12.23 2.30
N PHE A 23 5.08 -11.32 2.20
CA PHE A 23 4.68 -10.78 0.90
C PHE A 23 5.81 -9.92 0.31
N LYS A 24 6.12 -10.16 -0.97
CA LYS A 24 7.18 -9.44 -1.70
C LYS A 24 6.71 -8.13 -2.33
N ARG A 25 5.41 -8.01 -2.60
CA ARG A 25 4.80 -6.87 -3.30
C ARG A 25 3.40 -6.59 -2.79
N VAL A 26 3.05 -5.32 -2.66
CA VAL A 26 1.69 -4.84 -2.34
C VAL A 26 1.27 -3.74 -3.31
N LEU A 27 0.01 -3.81 -3.73
CA LEU A 27 -0.65 -2.73 -4.46
C LEU A 27 -1.45 -1.90 -3.46
N VAL A 28 -1.24 -0.59 -3.48
CA VAL A 28 -1.91 0.34 -2.55
C VAL A 28 -2.56 1.48 -3.33
N PRO A 29 -3.64 2.10 -2.81
CA PRO A 29 -4.22 3.29 -3.45
C PRO A 29 -3.17 4.38 -3.61
N ALA A 30 -3.07 5.02 -4.78
CA ALA A 30 -2.09 6.11 -5.00
C ALA A 30 -2.21 7.22 -3.93
N ASN A 31 -3.46 7.52 -3.54
CA ASN A 31 -3.80 8.50 -2.51
C ASN A 31 -3.32 8.12 -1.10
N ASN A 32 -2.81 6.91 -0.87
CA ASN A 32 -2.23 6.46 0.39
C ASN A 32 -0.69 6.60 0.47
N LEU A 33 -0.02 6.96 -0.63
CA LEU A 33 1.44 7.05 -0.66
C LEU A 33 1.99 8.36 -0.08
N GLN A 34 1.14 9.35 0.18
CA GLN A 34 1.56 10.63 0.70
C GLN A 34 1.87 10.55 2.20
N GLY A 35 3.06 11.00 2.60
CA GLY A 35 3.37 11.31 4.01
C GLY A 35 3.95 10.18 4.85
N TRP A 36 4.41 9.07 4.26
CA TRP A 36 5.07 8.01 5.01
C TRP A 36 6.13 7.27 4.18
N THR A 37 7.02 6.54 4.84
CA THR A 37 8.09 5.77 4.20
C THR A 37 7.78 4.27 4.28
N PRO A 38 7.59 3.58 3.16
CA PRO A 38 7.40 2.13 3.14
C PRO A 38 8.53 1.35 3.81
N PRO A 39 8.23 0.24 4.50
CA PRO A 39 9.28 -0.58 5.10
C PRO A 39 10.14 -1.25 4.03
N LYS A 40 11.43 -1.46 4.36
CA LYS A 40 12.37 -2.15 3.47
C LYS A 40 11.97 -3.63 3.33
N GLY A 41 12.20 -4.22 2.15
CA GLY A 41 11.96 -5.65 1.92
C GLY A 41 10.57 -6.01 1.38
N ILE A 42 9.72 -5.01 1.13
CA ILE A 42 8.46 -5.18 0.38
C ILE A 42 8.34 -4.10 -0.69
N GLN A 43 7.94 -4.48 -1.90
CA GLN A 43 7.72 -3.54 -2.99
C GLN A 43 6.32 -2.95 -2.89
N VAL A 44 6.21 -1.65 -2.62
CA VAL A 44 4.94 -0.93 -2.63
C VAL A 44 4.72 -0.29 -4.01
N VAL A 45 3.61 -0.61 -4.65
CA VAL A 45 3.23 -0.10 -5.98
C VAL A 45 1.91 0.65 -5.87
N ALA A 46 1.85 1.86 -6.42
CA ALA A 46 0.62 2.63 -6.51
C ALA A 46 -0.35 1.97 -7.50
N SER A 47 -1.63 1.84 -7.16
CA SER A 47 -2.66 1.57 -8.16
C SER A 47 -2.79 2.78 -9.10
N GLN A 48 -3.06 2.52 -10.37
CA GLN A 48 -3.45 3.61 -11.28
C GLN A 48 -4.73 4.31 -10.76
N PRO A 49 -4.87 5.62 -11.04
CA PRO A 49 -6.10 6.35 -10.75
C PRO A 49 -7.30 5.74 -11.49
#